data_AF-A0A270PHY1-F1
#
_entry.id   AF-A0A270PHY1-F1
#
_cell.length_a   1.000
_cell.length_b   1.000
_cell.length_c   1.000
_cell.angle_alpha   90.00
_cell.angle_beta   90.00
_cell.angle_gamma   90.00
#
_symmetry.space_group_name_H-M   'P 1'
#
loop_
_entity.id
_entity.type
_entity.pdbx_description
1 polymer ?
#
loop_
_entity_poly.entity_id
_entity_poly.type
_entity_poly.pdbx_seq_one_letter_code
_entity_poly.pdbx_strand_id
1 'polypeptide(L)'
;MELRLSLFGRKRSIDLGRLGRYRNAAVVLVSALLVIPLTVFLLRPAAVPDLANGNVAGAQALRAGWAKGDMIVLVRHVERCDHSSAPCLSGNDGITDRSRSVAVAVGAQFEQLGLDKADIYNSPMMRTVQTAGFMFNKVSVGDEWLINCKGTMLRDALAHKVAGRNLILVTHSECMSQLEKDMKLPTSTLGYGASLFISTASPAAPQMLGYIEASDWRTVTTQ
;
A
#
# COMPACT_ATOMS: atom_id res chain seq x y z
N MET A 1 -30.24 -47.29 -19.85
CA MET A 1 -31.66 -46.86 -19.95
C MET A 1 -31.78 -45.95 -21.17
N GLU A 2 -32.45 -46.42 -22.22
CA GLU A 2 -32.77 -45.59 -23.38
C GLU A 2 -34.04 -44.79 -23.08
N LEU A 3 -33.98 -43.45 -23.16
CA LEU A 3 -35.19 -42.64 -23.24
C LEU A 3 -35.51 -42.40 -24.72
N ARG A 4 -36.69 -42.84 -25.16
CA ARG A 4 -37.20 -42.63 -26.51
C ARG A 4 -38.23 -41.52 -26.52
N LEU A 5 -37.87 -40.34 -27.05
CA LEU A 5 -38.84 -39.36 -27.53
C LEU A 5 -38.84 -39.42 -29.07
N SER A 6 -40.00 -39.73 -29.65
CA SER A 6 -40.22 -39.78 -31.09
C SER A 6 -41.10 -38.61 -31.51
N LEU A 7 -40.50 -37.55 -32.03
CA LEU A 7 -41.17 -36.55 -32.87
C LEU A 7 -40.19 -36.18 -33.99
N PHE A 8 -40.57 -36.53 -35.23
CA PHE A 8 -39.98 -36.14 -36.51
C PHE A 8 -38.51 -36.53 -36.81
N GLY A 9 -38.35 -37.65 -37.55
CA GLY A 9 -37.75 -37.55 -38.90
C GLY A 9 -36.24 -37.47 -39.09
N ARG A 10 -35.40 -37.69 -38.06
CA ARG A 10 -33.97 -38.04 -38.28
C ARG A 10 -33.44 -38.83 -37.09
N LYS A 11 -33.26 -40.16 -37.24
CA LYS A 11 -32.59 -40.99 -36.24
C LYS A 11 -31.09 -40.65 -36.25
N ARG A 12 -30.70 -39.59 -35.54
CA ARG A 12 -29.31 -39.44 -35.09
C ARG A 12 -29.20 -40.21 -33.78
N SER A 13 -28.71 -41.44 -33.84
CA SER A 13 -28.17 -42.10 -32.65
C SER A 13 -26.96 -41.28 -32.21
N ILE A 14 -27.08 -40.57 -31.10
CA ILE A 14 -25.93 -39.97 -30.45
C ILE A 14 -25.17 -41.15 -29.83
N ASP A 15 -24.10 -41.58 -30.49
CA ASP A 15 -23.21 -42.62 -29.98
C ASP A 15 -22.45 -42.08 -28.75
N LEU A 16 -23.09 -42.23 -27.58
CA LEU A 16 -22.53 -41.91 -26.27
C LEU A 16 -21.30 -42.78 -25.93
N GLY A 17 -21.05 -43.87 -26.68
CA GLY A 17 -19.86 -44.71 -26.52
C GLY A 17 -18.56 -43.97 -26.84
N ARG A 18 -18.59 -43.04 -27.82
CA ARG A 18 -17.48 -42.11 -28.06
C ARG A 18 -17.29 -41.10 -26.92
N LEU A 19 -18.37 -40.66 -26.28
CA LEU A 19 -18.33 -39.74 -25.14
C LEU A 19 -17.74 -40.40 -23.88
N GLY A 20 -18.00 -41.70 -23.67
CA GLY A 20 -17.43 -42.48 -22.58
C GLY A 20 -15.91 -42.53 -22.57
N ARG A 21 -15.28 -42.57 -23.76
CA ARG A 21 -13.82 -42.55 -23.92
C ARG A 21 -13.19 -41.23 -23.48
N TYR A 22 -13.89 -40.11 -23.69
CA TYR A 22 -13.42 -38.78 -23.29
C TYR A 22 -13.94 -38.34 -21.92
N ARG A 23 -14.76 -39.15 -21.24
CA ARG A 23 -15.36 -38.81 -19.94
C ARG A 23 -14.29 -38.52 -18.88
N ASN A 24 -13.25 -39.35 -18.83
CA ASN A 24 -12.13 -39.14 -17.90
C ASN A 24 -11.33 -37.88 -18.27
N ALA A 25 -11.07 -37.66 -19.57
CA ALA A 25 -10.39 -36.45 -20.03
C ALA A 25 -11.19 -35.17 -19.74
N ALA A 26 -12.51 -35.21 -19.91
CA ALA A 26 -13.41 -34.11 -19.58
C ALA A 26 -13.44 -33.83 -18.08
N VAL A 27 -13.47 -34.86 -17.23
CA VAL A 27 -13.39 -34.71 -15.77
C VAL A 27 -12.06 -34.09 -15.35
N VAL A 28 -10.94 -34.55 -15.94
CA VAL A 28 -9.61 -33.96 -15.69
C VAL A 28 -9.56 -32.50 -16.12
N LEU A 29 -10.07 -32.17 -17.31
CA LEU A 29 -10.12 -30.79 -17.80
C LEU A 29 -10.96 -29.88 -16.91
N VAL A 30 -12.16 -30.31 -16.51
CA VAL A 30 -13.03 -29.54 -15.60
C VAL A 30 -12.37 -29.38 -14.23
N SER A 31 -11.74 -30.44 -13.71
CA SER A 31 -11.02 -30.37 -12.43
C SER A 31 -9.85 -29.39 -12.51
N ALA A 32 -9.06 -29.45 -13.59
CA ALA A 32 -7.96 -28.52 -13.82
C ALA A 32 -8.45 -27.06 -13.95
N LEU A 33 -9.57 -26.84 -14.65
CA LEU A 33 -10.19 -25.51 -14.79
C LEU A 33 -10.71 -24.93 -13.47
N LEU A 34 -10.96 -25.75 -12.44
CA LEU A 34 -11.35 -25.28 -11.12
C LEU A 34 -10.16 -25.14 -10.17
N VAL A 35 -9.27 -26.14 -10.15
CA VAL A 35 -8.14 -26.19 -9.21
C VAL A 35 -7.10 -25.14 -9.55
N ILE A 36 -6.71 -25.00 -10.82
CA ILE A 36 -5.67 -24.05 -11.23
C ILE A 36 -6.00 -22.60 -10.82
N PRO A 37 -7.18 -22.02 -11.17
CA PRO A 37 -7.48 -20.65 -10.77
C PRO A 37 -7.65 -20.51 -9.25
N LEU A 38 -8.19 -21.52 -8.55
CA LEU A 38 -8.28 -21.50 -7.10
C LEU A 38 -6.89 -21.49 -6.45
N THR A 39 -5.98 -22.33 -6.91
CA THR A 39 -4.59 -22.35 -6.44
C THR A 39 -3.89 -21.04 -6.72
N VAL A 40 -4.06 -20.47 -7.92
CA VAL A 40 -3.51 -19.14 -8.26
C VAL A 40 -4.09 -18.06 -7.36
N PHE A 41 -5.39 -18.12 -7.03
CA PHE A 41 -6.05 -17.17 -6.13
C PHE A 41 -5.54 -17.26 -4.69
N LEU A 42 -5.43 -18.48 -4.15
CA LEU A 42 -4.95 -18.73 -2.78
C LEU A 42 -3.46 -18.43 -2.59
N LEU A 43 -2.66 -18.54 -3.66
CA LEU A 43 -1.23 -18.24 -3.64
C LEU A 43 -0.89 -16.79 -4.04
N ARG A 44 -1.89 -15.91 -4.23
CA ARG A 44 -1.59 -14.50 -4.50
C ARG A 44 -0.86 -13.88 -3.30
N PRO A 45 0.15 -13.02 -3.53
CA PRO A 45 0.79 -12.30 -2.45
C PRO A 45 -0.25 -11.51 -1.66
N ALA A 46 -0.12 -11.53 -0.33
CA ALA A 46 -0.98 -10.72 0.53
C ALA A 46 -0.81 -9.23 0.16
N ALA A 47 -1.93 -8.51 0.07
CA ALA A 47 -1.91 -7.07 -0.08
C ALA A 47 -1.32 -6.42 1.17
N VAL A 48 -0.83 -5.18 1.03
CA VAL A 48 -0.38 -4.39 2.17
C VAL A 48 -1.57 -4.19 3.12
N PRO A 49 -1.44 -4.52 4.42
CA PRO A 49 -2.56 -4.41 5.36
C PRO A 49 -3.00 -2.95 5.58
N ASP A 50 -4.29 -2.75 5.73
CA ASP A 50 -4.85 -1.53 6.33
C ASP A 50 -4.70 -1.63 7.86
N LEU A 51 -4.10 -0.62 8.50
CA LEU A 51 -3.87 -0.59 9.94
C LEU A 51 -5.02 0.05 10.73
N ALA A 52 -5.94 0.77 10.07
CA ALA A 52 -6.99 1.54 10.73
C ALA A 52 -8.29 0.75 10.90
N ASN A 53 -8.58 -0.15 9.95
CA ASN A 53 -9.88 -0.84 9.87
C ASN A 53 -9.84 -2.26 10.44
N GLY A 54 -9.82 -2.37 11.78
CA GLY A 54 -9.93 -3.67 12.50
C GLY A 54 -8.61 -4.42 12.70
N ASN A 55 -7.48 -3.85 12.29
CA ASN A 55 -6.16 -4.44 12.43
C ASN A 55 -5.46 -4.02 13.74
N VAL A 56 -6.05 -4.44 14.87
CA VAL A 56 -5.55 -4.12 16.22
C VAL A 56 -4.10 -4.57 16.41
N ALA A 57 -3.76 -5.77 15.94
CA ALA A 57 -2.40 -6.32 16.06
C ALA A 57 -1.37 -5.49 15.29
N GLY A 58 -1.69 -5.07 14.06
CA GLY A 58 -0.83 -4.20 13.26
C GLY A 58 -0.67 -2.80 13.89
N ALA A 59 -1.75 -2.23 14.41
CA ALA A 59 -1.72 -0.95 15.11
C ALA A 59 -0.91 -1.03 16.43
N GLN A 60 -1.01 -2.13 17.17
CA GLN A 60 -0.18 -2.41 18.36
C GLN A 60 1.30 -2.55 17.99
N ALA A 61 1.60 -3.29 16.91
CA ALA A 61 2.95 -3.43 16.39
C ALA A 61 3.53 -2.07 15.95
N LEU A 62 2.73 -1.22 15.30
CA LEU A 62 3.09 0.15 14.97
C LEU A 62 3.46 0.94 16.24
N ARG A 63 2.59 0.99 17.26
CA ARG A 63 2.88 1.72 18.51
C ARG A 63 4.13 1.18 19.20
N ALA A 64 4.29 -0.14 19.28
CA ALA A 64 5.44 -0.77 19.91
C ALA A 64 6.76 -0.52 19.15
N GLY A 65 6.75 -0.62 17.82
CA GLY A 65 7.91 -0.33 16.98
C GLY A 65 8.28 1.14 17.01
N TRP A 66 7.28 2.03 16.99
CA TRP A 66 7.49 3.47 17.10
C TRP A 66 8.19 3.86 18.40
N ALA A 67 7.75 3.32 19.53
CA ALA A 67 8.36 3.58 20.84
C ALA A 67 9.83 3.16 20.92
N LYS A 68 10.23 2.15 20.14
CA LYS A 68 11.62 1.66 20.05
C LYS A 68 12.47 2.44 19.05
N GLY A 69 11.85 3.25 18.18
CA GLY A 69 12.57 3.90 17.08
C GLY A 69 12.85 2.96 15.91
N ASP A 70 12.03 1.92 15.73
CA ASP A 70 12.25 0.86 14.73
C ASP A 70 11.45 1.10 13.45
N MET A 71 10.86 2.28 13.25
CA MET A 71 9.97 2.52 12.11
C MET A 71 10.63 3.30 10.98
N ILE A 72 10.36 2.89 9.74
CA ILE A 72 10.42 3.74 8.55
C ILE A 72 8.97 4.02 8.14
N VAL A 73 8.65 5.27 7.84
CA VAL A 73 7.34 5.70 7.39
C VAL A 73 7.46 6.55 6.15
N LEU A 74 6.77 6.16 5.07
CA LEU A 74 6.61 7.01 3.90
C LEU A 74 5.26 7.70 3.99
N VAL A 75 5.24 9.01 3.78
CA VAL A 75 4.01 9.81 3.76
C VAL A 75 3.84 10.39 2.37
N ARG A 76 2.70 10.12 1.72
CA ARG A 76 2.36 10.79 0.46
C ARG A 76 2.06 12.25 0.75
N HIS A 77 2.54 13.16 -0.10
CA HIS A 77 2.08 14.55 -0.04
C HIS A 77 0.54 14.65 -0.04
N VAL A 78 0.00 15.71 0.57
CA VAL A 78 -1.44 15.98 0.52
C VAL A 78 -1.86 16.52 -0.85
N GLU A 79 -3.15 16.72 -1.08
CA GLU A 79 -3.70 17.05 -2.41
C GLU A 79 -2.91 18.16 -3.12
N ARG A 80 -2.40 17.85 -4.32
CA ARG A 80 -1.71 18.82 -5.18
C ARG A 80 -2.70 19.67 -5.98
N CYS A 81 -2.40 20.95 -6.16
CA CYS A 81 -3.35 21.88 -6.77
C CYS A 81 -3.36 21.87 -8.31
N ASP A 82 -2.28 21.43 -8.95
CA ASP A 82 -2.19 21.28 -10.40
C ASP A 82 -2.95 20.06 -10.95
N HIS A 83 -3.48 19.19 -10.09
CA HIS A 83 -4.39 18.09 -10.44
C HIS A 83 -5.79 18.27 -9.82
N SER A 84 -6.12 19.48 -9.34
CA SER A 84 -7.40 19.78 -8.69
C SER A 84 -7.96 21.10 -9.22
N SER A 85 -9.27 21.29 -9.13
CA SER A 85 -9.89 22.61 -9.37
C SER A 85 -9.83 23.52 -8.13
N ALA A 86 -9.36 22.99 -6.99
CA ALA A 86 -9.23 23.76 -5.76
C ALA A 86 -8.05 24.75 -5.83
N PRO A 87 -8.15 25.93 -5.18
CA PRO A 87 -7.07 26.92 -5.19
C PRO A 87 -5.75 26.37 -4.64
N CYS A 88 -4.64 26.75 -5.28
CA CYS A 88 -3.31 26.53 -4.73
C CYS A 88 -3.11 27.35 -3.45
N LEU A 89 -2.45 26.75 -2.45
CA LEU A 89 -2.03 27.48 -1.25
C LEU A 89 -0.99 28.57 -1.60
N SER A 90 -0.03 28.20 -2.44
CA SER A 90 1.02 29.08 -2.97
C SER A 90 1.67 28.40 -4.18
N GLY A 91 2.19 29.19 -5.12
CA GLY A 91 2.76 28.69 -6.37
C GLY A 91 1.69 28.06 -7.29
N ASN A 92 2.15 27.26 -8.25
CA ASN A 92 1.30 26.56 -9.22
C ASN A 92 1.49 25.03 -9.21
N ASP A 93 2.40 24.49 -8.39
CA ASP A 93 2.73 23.06 -8.31
C ASP A 93 2.76 22.53 -6.85
N GLY A 94 2.23 23.31 -5.92
CA GLY A 94 2.12 23.02 -4.49
C GLY A 94 0.86 22.25 -4.10
N ILE A 95 0.53 22.30 -2.81
CA ILE A 95 -0.70 21.71 -2.26
C ILE A 95 -1.90 22.67 -2.44
N THR A 96 -3.11 22.12 -2.38
CA THR A 96 -4.34 22.94 -2.32
C THR A 96 -4.48 23.61 -0.96
N ASP A 97 -5.09 24.81 -0.92
CA ASP A 97 -5.34 25.54 0.33
C ASP A 97 -6.14 24.69 1.35
N ARG A 98 -7.17 23.98 0.87
CA ARG A 98 -7.99 23.10 1.72
C ARG A 98 -7.23 21.91 2.31
N SER A 99 -6.22 21.39 1.61
CA SER A 99 -5.47 20.20 2.06
C SER A 99 -4.44 20.51 3.13
N ARG A 100 -4.15 21.79 3.38
CA ARG A 100 -3.36 22.24 4.53
C ARG A 100 -3.89 21.67 5.84
N SER A 101 -5.21 21.69 6.05
CA SER A 101 -5.81 21.17 7.29
C SER A 101 -5.64 19.66 7.45
N VAL A 102 -5.62 18.92 6.33
CA VAL A 102 -5.34 17.48 6.30
C VAL A 102 -3.90 17.21 6.73
N ALA A 103 -2.92 17.98 6.21
CA ALA A 103 -1.53 17.86 6.63
C ALA A 103 -1.38 18.11 8.14
N VAL A 104 -1.98 19.19 8.66
CA VAL A 104 -1.97 19.48 10.11
C VAL A 104 -2.61 18.34 10.91
N ALA A 105 -3.74 17.82 10.46
CA ALA A 105 -4.45 16.76 11.17
C ALA A 105 -3.64 15.45 11.24
N VAL A 106 -3.00 15.05 10.15
CA VAL A 106 -2.12 13.87 10.13
C VAL A 106 -0.86 14.13 10.96
N GLY A 107 -0.27 15.33 10.87
CA GLY A 107 0.87 15.75 11.70
C GLY A 107 0.59 15.58 13.19
N ALA A 108 -0.58 16.01 13.65
CA ALA A 108 -1.01 15.85 15.05
C ALA A 108 -1.07 14.38 15.50
N GLN A 109 -1.33 13.42 14.60
CA GLN A 109 -1.29 11.99 14.93
C GLN A 109 0.13 11.49 15.14
N PHE A 110 1.08 11.96 14.31
CA PHE A 110 2.50 11.66 14.50
C PHE A 110 3.05 12.33 15.77
N GLU A 111 2.60 13.53 16.12
CA GLU A 111 2.92 14.17 17.39
C GLU A 111 2.46 13.34 18.59
N GLN A 112 1.25 12.74 18.52
CA GLN A 112 0.76 11.83 19.56
C GLN A 112 1.57 10.54 19.68
N LEU A 113 2.16 10.05 18.58
CA LEU A 113 3.11 8.92 18.61
C LEU A 113 4.45 9.33 19.25
N GLY A 114 4.83 10.60 19.16
CA GLY A 114 6.06 11.18 19.71
C GLY A 114 7.17 11.34 18.67
N LEU A 115 7.59 12.58 18.43
CA LEU A 115 8.55 12.93 17.36
C LEU A 115 10.00 13.14 17.83
N ASP A 116 10.28 13.07 19.13
CA ASP A 116 11.61 13.36 19.70
C ASP A 116 12.72 12.46 19.15
N LYS A 117 12.35 11.22 18.80
CA LYS A 117 13.22 10.20 18.22
C LYS A 117 12.90 9.95 16.76
N ALA A 118 12.54 10.98 15.99
CA ALA A 118 12.29 10.87 14.56
C ALA A 118 13.21 11.76 13.72
N ASP A 119 13.78 11.19 12.67
CA ASP A 119 14.45 11.89 11.58
C ASP A 119 13.45 12.08 10.44
N ILE A 120 13.36 13.30 9.91
CA ILE A 120 12.31 13.69 8.96
C ILE A 120 12.96 14.29 7.73
N TYR A 121 12.64 13.71 6.57
CA TYR A 121 13.13 14.13 5.25
C TYR A 121 11.96 14.32 4.29
N ASN A 122 12.15 15.14 3.26
CA ASN A 122 11.15 15.37 2.25
C ASN A 122 11.79 15.49 0.86
N SER A 123 11.06 15.04 -0.16
CA SER A 123 11.42 15.35 -1.55
C SER A 123 11.50 16.88 -1.76
N PRO A 124 12.35 17.36 -2.68
CA PRO A 124 12.51 18.79 -2.97
C PRO A 124 11.29 19.43 -3.65
N MET A 125 10.29 18.64 -4.07
CA MET A 125 9.10 19.18 -4.72
C MET A 125 8.29 20.08 -3.78
N MET A 126 7.74 21.18 -4.29
CA MET A 126 7.01 22.16 -3.47
C MET A 126 5.89 21.53 -2.64
N ARG A 127 5.12 20.60 -3.22
CA ARG A 127 4.05 19.86 -2.53
C ARG A 127 4.54 19.02 -1.34
N THR A 128 5.72 18.41 -1.43
CA THR A 128 6.29 17.62 -0.31
C THR A 128 6.91 18.51 0.74
N VAL A 129 7.56 19.61 0.33
CA VAL A 129 8.06 20.67 1.23
C VAL A 129 6.91 21.27 2.05
N GLN A 130 5.82 21.68 1.40
CA GLN A 130 4.64 22.25 2.07
C GLN A 130 3.97 21.22 2.98
N THR A 131 3.79 19.99 2.51
CA THR A 131 3.21 18.91 3.35
C THR A 131 4.05 18.70 4.61
N ALA A 132 5.37 18.53 4.48
CA ALA A 132 6.27 18.33 5.62
C ALA A 132 6.25 19.54 6.58
N GLY A 133 6.24 20.76 6.04
CA GLY A 133 6.14 21.98 6.81
C GLY A 133 4.88 22.04 7.68
N PHE A 134 3.72 21.70 7.13
CA PHE A 134 2.46 21.68 7.91
C PHE A 134 2.31 20.47 8.84
N MET A 135 2.89 19.32 8.49
CA MET A 135 2.81 18.11 9.31
C MET A 135 3.75 18.15 10.52
N PHE A 136 4.97 18.66 10.34
CA PHE A 136 6.06 18.44 11.29
C PHE A 136 6.77 19.72 11.74
N ASN A 137 6.35 20.88 11.21
CA ASN A 137 7.04 22.16 11.41
C ASN A 137 8.56 22.06 11.11
N LYS A 138 8.92 21.18 10.17
CA LYS A 138 10.29 20.90 9.73
C LYS A 138 10.31 20.78 8.22
N VAL A 139 11.34 21.36 7.61
CA VAL A 139 11.64 21.26 6.19
C VAL A 139 13.11 20.88 6.08
N SER A 140 13.39 19.76 5.43
CA SER A 140 14.76 19.34 5.11
C SER A 140 15.25 20.06 3.84
N VAL A 141 16.58 20.14 3.68
CA VAL A 141 17.18 20.53 2.40
C VAL A 141 16.83 19.41 1.42
N GLY A 142 15.82 19.64 0.58
CA GLY A 142 15.08 18.58 -0.10
C GLY A 142 15.94 17.46 -0.70
N ASP A 143 15.55 16.22 -0.39
CA ASP A 143 16.29 15.02 -0.71
C ASP A 143 15.91 14.46 -2.09
N GLU A 144 16.84 14.57 -3.05
CA GLU A 144 16.63 14.12 -4.43
C GLU A 144 16.29 12.62 -4.56
N TRP A 145 16.75 11.78 -3.63
CA TRP A 145 16.43 10.35 -3.64
C TRP A 145 14.95 10.07 -3.31
N LEU A 146 14.25 11.01 -2.66
CA LEU A 146 12.82 10.94 -2.38
C LEU A 146 11.93 11.33 -3.57
N ILE A 147 12.52 11.69 -4.71
CA ILE A 147 11.84 11.82 -6.00
C ILE A 147 12.42 10.87 -7.07
N ASN A 148 13.73 10.60 -7.01
CA ASN A 148 14.45 9.71 -7.93
C ASN A 148 14.63 8.29 -7.35
N CYS A 149 13.56 7.71 -6.83
CA CYS A 149 13.57 6.49 -6.00
C CYS A 149 13.54 5.16 -6.78
N LYS A 150 13.48 5.20 -8.12
CA LYS A 150 13.21 4.02 -8.96
C LYS A 150 14.26 2.92 -8.76
N GLY A 151 13.80 1.77 -8.26
CA GLY A 151 14.62 0.58 -8.02
C GLY A 151 15.52 0.66 -6.78
N THR A 152 15.41 1.71 -5.96
CA THR A 152 16.34 1.96 -4.87
C THR A 152 15.68 2.36 -3.55
N MET A 153 14.37 2.64 -3.55
CA MET A 153 13.66 3.25 -2.42
C MET A 153 13.91 2.55 -1.07
N LEU A 154 13.79 1.22 -1.01
CA LEU A 154 14.01 0.49 0.25
C LEU A 154 15.46 0.57 0.71
N ARG A 155 16.40 0.37 -0.22
CA ARG A 155 17.84 0.42 0.09
C ARG A 155 18.23 1.80 0.60
N ASP A 156 17.77 2.85 -0.08
CA ASP A 156 18.11 4.22 0.26
C ASP A 156 17.44 4.61 1.60
N ALA A 157 16.20 4.19 1.85
CA ALA A 157 15.56 4.38 3.15
C ALA A 157 16.30 3.67 4.30
N LEU A 158 16.75 2.43 4.10
CA LEU A 158 17.55 1.71 5.09
C LEU A 158 18.92 2.37 5.33
N ALA A 159 19.54 2.93 4.31
CA ALA A 159 20.81 3.66 4.44
C ALA A 159 20.69 4.94 5.28
N HIS A 160 19.52 5.58 5.28
CA HIS A 160 19.23 6.77 6.09
C HIS A 160 18.60 6.44 7.45
N LYS A 161 18.27 5.17 7.72
CA LYS A 161 17.66 4.75 8.97
C LYS A 161 18.71 4.68 10.08
N VAL A 162 18.57 5.54 11.09
CA VAL A 162 19.40 5.50 12.30
C VAL A 162 18.79 4.55 13.33
N ALA A 163 19.61 3.69 13.93
CA ALA A 163 19.17 2.76 14.97
C ALA A 163 18.58 3.53 16.18
N GLY A 164 17.43 3.07 16.69
CA GLY A 164 16.72 3.72 17.80
C GLY A 164 16.03 5.05 17.46
N ARG A 165 15.97 5.43 16.18
CA ARG A 165 15.23 6.60 15.69
C ARG A 165 14.31 6.23 14.54
N ASN A 166 13.05 6.65 14.61
CA ASN A 166 12.11 6.51 13.51
C ASN A 166 12.56 7.38 12.33
N LEU A 167 12.26 6.96 11.10
CA LEU A 167 12.54 7.70 9.88
C LEU A 167 11.22 8.03 9.18
N ILE A 168 10.94 9.31 8.95
CA ILE A 168 9.76 9.79 8.25
C ILE A 168 10.18 10.42 6.92
N LEU A 169 9.57 9.96 5.83
CA LEU A 169 9.91 10.33 4.45
C LEU A 169 8.68 10.89 3.74
N VAL A 170 8.61 12.21 3.54
CA VAL A 170 7.50 12.83 2.81
C VAL A 170 7.81 12.81 1.31
N THR A 171 7.03 12.04 0.55
CA THR A 171 7.32 11.66 -0.84
C THR A 171 6.04 11.56 -1.68
N HIS A 172 6.11 10.82 -2.78
CA HIS A 172 5.10 10.66 -3.82
C HIS A 172 4.60 9.21 -3.87
N SER A 173 3.44 9.03 -4.50
CA SER A 173 2.84 7.70 -4.72
C SER A 173 3.81 6.73 -5.39
N GLU A 174 4.59 7.22 -6.36
CA GLU A 174 5.52 6.44 -7.17
C GLU A 174 6.63 5.83 -6.31
N CYS A 175 7.13 6.58 -5.31
CA CYS A 175 8.16 6.07 -4.40
C CYS A 175 7.58 5.11 -3.36
N MET A 176 6.35 5.33 -2.90
CA MET A 176 5.66 4.35 -2.05
C MET A 176 5.44 3.03 -2.79
N SER A 177 4.96 3.09 -4.05
CA SER A 177 4.83 1.90 -4.90
C SER A 177 6.17 1.26 -5.21
N GLN A 178 7.25 2.04 -5.32
CA GLN A 178 8.59 1.48 -5.51
C GLN A 178 9.07 0.73 -4.27
N LEU A 179 8.81 1.26 -3.06
CA LEU A 179 9.13 0.58 -1.82
C LEU A 179 8.39 -0.77 -1.71
N GLU A 180 7.10 -0.80 -2.02
CA GLU A 180 6.31 -2.05 -2.04
C GLU A 180 6.92 -3.07 -3.02
N LYS A 181 7.35 -2.62 -4.21
CA LYS A 181 8.04 -3.47 -5.19
C LYS A 181 9.38 -4.00 -4.68
N ASP A 182 10.19 -3.17 -4.04
CA ASP A 182 11.48 -3.57 -3.47
C ASP A 182 11.29 -4.64 -2.38
N MET A 183 10.18 -4.58 -1.65
CA MET A 183 9.74 -5.58 -0.68
C MET A 183 8.99 -6.78 -1.28
N LYS A 184 8.87 -6.85 -2.61
CA LYS A 184 8.17 -7.90 -3.37
C LYS A 184 6.67 -8.02 -3.03
N LEU A 185 6.04 -6.90 -2.74
CA LEU A 185 4.61 -6.80 -2.45
C LEU A 185 3.82 -6.23 -3.64
N PRO A 186 2.52 -6.55 -3.77
CA PRO A 186 1.64 -5.84 -4.68
C PRO A 186 1.59 -4.34 -4.32
N THR A 187 1.48 -3.48 -5.33
CA THR A 187 1.40 -2.04 -5.10
C THR A 187 0.00 -1.62 -4.67
N SER A 188 -0.08 -0.78 -3.64
CA SER A 188 -1.33 -0.21 -3.13
C SER A 188 -1.64 1.13 -3.81
N THR A 189 -2.93 1.42 -3.99
CA THR A 189 -3.37 2.75 -4.46
C THR A 189 -3.67 3.63 -3.25
N LEU A 190 -2.63 4.28 -2.72
CA LEU A 190 -2.72 5.07 -1.49
C LEU A 190 -3.17 6.51 -1.77
N GLY A 191 -4.10 7.03 -0.96
CA GLY A 191 -4.64 8.38 -1.05
C GLY A 191 -3.63 9.49 -0.70
N TYR A 192 -4.02 10.74 -0.95
CA TYR A 192 -3.23 11.90 -0.51
C TYR A 192 -3.13 11.95 1.02
N GLY A 193 -1.94 12.18 1.55
CA GLY A 193 -1.67 12.16 2.99
C GLY A 193 -1.60 10.76 3.62
N ALA A 194 -1.73 9.68 2.85
CA ALA A 194 -1.57 8.32 3.35
C ALA A 194 -0.15 8.07 3.88
N SER A 195 -0.06 7.22 4.90
CA SER A 195 1.19 6.83 5.56
C SER A 195 1.42 5.33 5.45
N LEU A 196 2.59 4.90 4.99
CA LEU A 196 3.00 3.51 4.82
C LEU A 196 4.11 3.16 5.81
N PHE A 197 3.91 2.12 6.61
CA PHE A 197 4.73 1.80 7.77
C PHE A 197 5.52 0.50 7.60
N ILE A 198 6.81 0.59 7.88
CA ILE A 198 7.77 -0.50 7.75
C ILE A 198 8.52 -0.64 9.07
N SER A 199 8.48 -1.84 9.64
CA SER A 199 9.28 -2.20 10.80
C SER A 199 10.68 -2.59 10.37
N THR A 200 11.66 -2.04 11.07
CA THR A 200 13.10 -2.33 10.92
C THR A 200 13.69 -2.96 12.18
N ALA A 201 12.84 -3.56 13.02
CA ALA A 201 13.27 -4.30 14.22
C ALA A 201 14.32 -5.38 13.89
N SER A 202 14.28 -5.93 12.67
CA SER A 202 15.38 -6.66 12.06
C SER A 202 15.84 -5.94 10.78
N PRO A 203 16.94 -5.18 10.81
CA PRO A 203 17.39 -4.40 9.65
C PRO A 203 17.68 -5.24 8.40
N ALA A 204 18.09 -6.50 8.57
CA ALA A 204 18.35 -7.43 7.47
C ALA A 204 17.06 -7.95 6.81
N ALA A 205 15.91 -7.83 7.49
CA ALA A 205 14.62 -8.32 7.04
C ALA A 205 13.50 -7.35 7.46
N PRO A 206 13.43 -6.14 6.86
CA PRO A 206 12.38 -5.19 7.17
C PRO A 206 11.00 -5.76 6.83
N GLN A 207 10.00 -5.43 7.65
CA GLN A 207 8.65 -5.96 7.53
C GLN A 207 7.65 -4.86 7.21
N MET A 208 6.81 -5.08 6.21
CA MET A 208 5.69 -4.20 5.91
C MET A 208 4.62 -4.39 7.00
N LEU A 209 4.34 -3.35 7.79
CA LEU A 209 3.25 -3.40 8.76
C LEU A 209 1.91 -3.12 8.09
N GLY A 210 1.88 -2.11 7.23
CA GLY A 210 0.65 -1.68 6.56
C GLY A 210 0.62 -0.20 6.26
N TYR A 211 -0.54 0.30 5.87
CA TYR A 211 -0.79 1.71 5.63
C TYR A 211 -1.93 2.26 6.51
N ILE A 212 -1.99 3.57 6.65
CA ILE A 212 -3.11 4.33 7.21
C ILE A 212 -3.45 5.45 6.23
N GLU A 213 -4.70 5.50 5.78
CA GLU A 213 -5.21 6.63 4.99
C GLU A 213 -5.38 7.88 5.86
N ALA A 214 -5.25 9.06 5.25
CA ALA A 214 -5.33 10.32 6.00
C ALA A 214 -6.66 10.46 6.78
N SER A 215 -7.77 9.98 6.22
CA SER A 215 -9.10 9.99 6.84
C SER A 215 -9.28 9.01 7.99
N ASP A 216 -8.43 7.98 8.05
CA ASP A 216 -8.67 6.78 8.84
C ASP A 216 -7.84 6.76 10.13
N TRP A 217 -6.94 7.71 10.31
CA TRP A 217 -6.17 7.85 11.56
C TRP A 217 -7.03 7.81 12.83
N ARG A 218 -8.22 8.41 12.78
CA ARG A 218 -9.16 8.45 13.91
C ARG A 218 -9.77 7.09 14.27
N THR A 219 -9.70 6.10 13.38
CA THR A 219 -10.26 4.75 13.60
C THR A 219 -9.20 3.75 14.09
N VAL A 220 -7.92 4.14 14.09
CA VAL A 220 -6.81 3.31 14.57
C VAL A 220 -6.96 3.03 16.07
N THR A 221 -7.33 1.79 16.40
CA THR A 221 -7.37 1.28 17.78
C THR A 221 -6.16 0.38 18.05
N THR A 222 -5.63 0.44 19.28
CA THR A 222 -4.67 -0.56 19.78
C THR A 222 -5.16 -1.31 21.01
N GLN A 223 -6.44 -1.15 21.33
CA GLN A 223 -7.14 -1.92 22.35
C GLN A 223 -7.95 -3.01 21.66
#